data_AF-B1IDT7-F1
#
_entry.id   AF-B1IDT7-F1
#
_cell.length_a   1.000
_cell.length_b   1.000
_cell.length_c   1.000
_cell.angle_alpha   90.00
_cell.angle_beta   90.00
_cell.angle_gamma   90.00
#
_symmetry.space_group_name_H-M   'P 1'
#
loop_
_entity.id
_entity.type
_entity.pdbx_description
1 polymer ?
#
loop_
_entity_poly.entity_id
_entity_poly.type
_entity_poly.pdbx_seq_one_letter_code
_entity_poly.pdbx_strand_id
1 'polypeptide(L)'
;MEKNLFDKNYIKKFINIIDNDFIPNLKMKSINPSDPIKVEFVPKPWILLGCGNYAGVFTHPDFDDLAIKICAPGRGGLKEEIEVYKTIGEHPAYSKLLYSKNNYLILKRLKGITFYNSLIKGIKIHKHIIKDIDNALEYARKKGLNPHDVHAKNVMIVNNRGAVVDISDFKHKEYCSLWHDFKKAYYKLYIPLVYKLDIPIPNFVLDTIRRMYKRYKGFSKYYAK
;
A
#
# COMPACT_ATOMS: atom_id res chain seq x y z
N MET A 1 2.14 14.57 26.49
CA MET A 1 1.40 13.35 26.89
C MET A 1 0.59 12.87 25.70
N GLU A 2 1.18 12.07 24.82
CA GLU A 2 0.42 11.33 23.79
C GLU A 2 -0.34 10.21 24.49
N LYS A 3 -1.52 10.53 25.04
CA LYS A 3 -2.47 9.52 25.49
C LYS A 3 -2.71 8.58 24.30
N ASN A 4 -2.42 7.31 24.55
CA ASN A 4 -2.49 6.16 23.65
C ASN A 4 -3.51 6.35 22.51
N LEU A 5 -3.06 6.86 21.35
CA LEU A 5 -3.90 7.24 20.20
C LEU A 5 -4.81 6.08 19.72
N PHE A 6 -4.45 4.85 20.10
CA PHE A 6 -5.15 3.62 19.77
C PHE A 6 -5.51 2.82 21.02
N ASP A 7 -6.13 3.45 22.01
CA ASP A 7 -6.65 2.72 23.16
C ASP A 7 -7.71 1.67 22.75
N LYS A 8 -7.94 0.69 23.64
CA LYS A 8 -8.87 -0.42 23.37
C LYS A 8 -10.30 0.05 23.09
N ASN A 9 -10.74 1.15 23.71
CA ASN A 9 -12.10 1.67 23.53
C ASN A 9 -12.26 2.32 22.16
N TYR A 10 -11.27 3.07 21.71
CA TYR A 10 -11.24 3.70 20.39
C TYR A 10 -11.30 2.65 19.28
N ILE A 11 -10.46 1.61 19.36
CA ILE A 11 -10.50 0.50 18.39
C ILE A 11 -11.82 -0.27 18.46
N LYS A 12 -12.39 -0.48 19.66
CA LYS A 12 -13.69 -1.16 19.82
C LYS A 12 -14.83 -0.37 19.18
N LYS A 13 -14.85 0.97 19.30
CA LYS A 13 -15.83 1.83 18.61
C LYS A 13 -15.71 1.70 17.10
N PHE A 14 -14.48 1.68 16.57
CA PHE A 14 -14.24 1.52 15.15
C PHE A 14 -14.72 0.14 14.64
N ILE A 15 -14.40 -0.94 15.36
CA ILE A 15 -14.91 -2.29 15.06
C ILE A 15 -16.44 -2.32 15.01
N ASN A 16 -17.10 -1.65 15.96
CA ASN A 16 -18.57 -1.63 16.02
C ASN A 16 -19.20 -1.02 14.77
N ILE A 17 -18.68 0.11 14.27
CA ILE A 17 -19.20 0.73 13.04
C ILE A 17 -18.78 -0.04 11.79
N ILE A 18 -17.64 -0.73 11.81
CA ILE A 18 -17.21 -1.60 10.70
C ILE A 18 -18.20 -2.76 10.54
N ASP A 19 -18.45 -3.48 11.63
CA ASP A 19 -19.19 -4.73 11.61
C ASP A 19 -20.70 -4.50 11.40
N ASN A 20 -21.28 -3.44 11.99
CA ASN A 20 -22.73 -3.21 11.95
C ASN A 20 -23.17 -2.28 10.80
N ASP A 21 -22.34 -1.30 10.41
CA ASP A 21 -22.75 -0.28 9.45
C ASP A 21 -21.99 -0.37 8.12
N PHE A 22 -20.67 -0.59 8.14
CA PHE A 22 -19.86 -0.50 6.94
C PHE A 22 -19.91 -1.76 6.07
N ILE A 23 -19.47 -2.90 6.61
CA ILE A 23 -19.34 -4.15 5.86
C ILE A 23 -20.68 -4.60 5.26
N PRO A 24 -21.82 -4.58 5.98
CA PRO A 24 -23.11 -4.98 5.42
C PRO A 24 -23.55 -4.14 4.21
N ASN A 25 -23.11 -2.88 4.15
CA ASN A 25 -23.52 -1.93 3.12
C ASN A 25 -22.45 -1.72 2.02
N LEU A 26 -21.22 -2.22 2.21
CA LEU A 26 -20.14 -2.14 1.23
C LEU A 26 -20.41 -3.08 0.05
N LYS A 27 -20.34 -2.58 -1.19
CA LYS A 27 -20.43 -3.42 -2.40
C LYS A 27 -19.11 -3.46 -3.13
N MET A 28 -18.51 -4.65 -3.18
CA MET A 28 -17.23 -4.88 -3.84
C MET A 28 -17.25 -6.24 -4.52
N LYS A 29 -16.73 -6.30 -5.74
CA LYS A 29 -16.66 -7.53 -6.54
C LYS A 29 -15.24 -7.83 -6.96
N SER A 30 -14.92 -9.12 -6.98
CA SER A 30 -13.73 -9.67 -7.60
C SER A 30 -14.17 -10.43 -8.85
N ILE A 31 -14.17 -9.76 -10.01
CA ILE A 31 -14.66 -10.35 -11.27
C ILE A 31 -13.61 -11.27 -11.88
N ASN A 32 -12.33 -10.89 -11.82
CA ASN A 32 -11.21 -11.66 -12.34
C ASN A 32 -10.05 -11.62 -11.32
N PRO A 33 -9.42 -12.77 -10.97
CA PRO A 33 -8.18 -12.82 -10.19
C PRO A 33 -7.04 -11.93 -10.63
N SER A 34 -6.88 -11.74 -11.92
CA SER A 34 -5.76 -10.94 -12.40
C SER A 34 -6.02 -9.43 -12.35
N ASP A 35 -7.23 -9.01 -11.98
CA ASP A 35 -7.65 -7.61 -11.98
C ASP A 35 -7.86 -7.07 -10.55
N PRO A 36 -7.60 -5.78 -10.32
CA PRO A 36 -7.98 -5.12 -9.08
C PRO A 36 -9.46 -5.33 -8.78
N ILE A 37 -9.78 -5.49 -7.49
CA ILE A 37 -11.17 -5.57 -7.06
C ILE A 37 -11.92 -4.31 -7.49
N LYS A 38 -13.17 -4.48 -7.88
CA LYS A 38 -14.06 -3.38 -8.24
C LYS A 38 -14.91 -3.03 -7.04
N VAL A 39 -14.71 -1.84 -6.48
CA VAL A 39 -15.59 -1.27 -5.47
C VAL A 39 -16.74 -0.58 -6.19
N GLU A 40 -17.95 -1.13 -6.05
CA GLU A 40 -19.16 -0.64 -6.72
C GLU A 40 -19.86 0.44 -5.89
N PHE A 41 -19.78 0.35 -4.56
CA PHE A 41 -20.41 1.30 -3.66
C PHE A 41 -19.67 1.36 -2.33
N VAL A 42 -19.44 2.59 -1.84
CA VAL A 42 -18.87 2.87 -0.52
C VAL A 42 -19.91 3.66 0.28
N PRO A 43 -20.44 3.11 1.39
CA PRO A 43 -21.37 3.82 2.26
C PRO A 43 -20.78 5.12 2.80
N LYS A 44 -21.49 6.24 2.72
CA LYS A 44 -21.05 7.46 3.40
C LYS A 44 -21.11 7.26 4.93
N PRO A 45 -20.19 7.87 5.70
CA PRO A 45 -19.14 8.80 5.28
C PRO A 45 -17.79 8.13 4.95
N TRP A 46 -17.74 6.81 4.74
CA TRP A 46 -16.50 6.09 4.44
C TRP A 46 -15.86 6.55 3.14
N ILE A 47 -14.54 6.50 3.12
CA ILE A 47 -13.71 6.95 1.99
C ILE A 47 -12.84 5.79 1.53
N LEU A 48 -12.87 5.50 0.23
CA LEU A 48 -11.93 4.58 -0.42
C LEU A 48 -10.56 5.26 -0.56
N LEU A 49 -9.53 4.68 0.06
CA LEU A 49 -8.14 5.12 -0.04
C LEU A 49 -7.40 4.47 -1.22
N GLY A 50 -7.76 3.23 -1.56
CA GLY A 50 -7.17 2.51 -2.69
C GLY A 50 -7.68 1.09 -2.81
N CYS A 51 -7.49 0.48 -3.98
CA CYS A 51 -7.83 -0.91 -4.26
C CYS A 51 -6.61 -1.65 -4.81
N GLY A 52 -6.30 -2.80 -4.24
CA GLY A 52 -5.38 -3.77 -4.80
C GLY A 52 -6.10 -4.91 -5.53
N ASN A 53 -5.33 -5.94 -5.90
CA ASN A 53 -5.87 -7.17 -6.50
C ASN A 53 -6.75 -7.96 -5.53
N TYR A 54 -6.48 -7.85 -4.23
CA TYR A 54 -7.13 -8.70 -3.22
C TYR A 54 -8.04 -7.93 -2.26
N ALA A 55 -7.71 -6.66 -1.99
CA ALA A 55 -8.33 -5.91 -0.90
C ALA A 55 -8.53 -4.43 -1.18
N GLY A 56 -9.61 -3.91 -0.61
CA GLY A 56 -9.97 -2.49 -0.65
C GLY A 56 -9.56 -1.86 0.65
N VAL A 57 -8.96 -0.67 0.58
CA VAL A 57 -8.50 0.07 1.75
C VAL A 57 -9.40 1.28 1.94
N PHE A 58 -9.98 1.41 3.13
CA PHE A 58 -10.95 2.45 3.45
C PHE A 58 -10.59 3.16 4.75
N THR A 59 -11.21 4.30 4.98
CA THR A 59 -11.12 5.07 6.24
C THR A 59 -12.46 5.72 6.54
N HIS A 60 -12.63 6.15 7.79
CA HIS A 60 -13.79 6.90 8.24
C HIS A 60 -13.32 8.26 8.75
N PRO A 61 -13.97 9.39 8.42
CA PRO A 61 -13.53 10.72 8.86
C PRO A 61 -13.36 10.86 10.37
N ASP A 62 -14.28 10.31 11.16
CA ASP A 62 -14.19 10.31 12.64
C ASP A 62 -13.06 9.41 13.19
N PHE A 63 -12.44 8.60 12.32
CA PHE A 63 -11.34 7.70 12.64
C PHE A 63 -10.19 7.87 11.62
N ASP A 64 -9.87 9.11 11.26
CA ASP A 64 -8.94 9.46 10.17
C ASP A 64 -7.51 8.90 10.39
N ASP A 65 -7.14 8.50 11.62
CA ASP A 65 -5.87 7.83 11.93
C ASP A 65 -5.87 6.32 11.66
N LEU A 66 -7.01 5.75 11.30
CA LEU A 66 -7.21 4.33 11.03
C LEU A 66 -7.52 4.08 9.54
N ALA A 67 -6.98 2.97 9.05
CA ALA A 67 -7.34 2.40 7.76
C ALA A 67 -7.84 0.97 7.96
N ILE A 68 -8.87 0.58 7.23
CA ILE A 68 -9.35 -0.80 7.17
C ILE A 68 -9.05 -1.38 5.79
N LYS A 69 -8.35 -2.52 5.74
CA LYS A 69 -8.12 -3.31 4.52
C LYS A 69 -9.07 -4.50 4.56
N ILE A 70 -9.98 -4.59 3.59
CA ILE A 70 -11.01 -5.64 3.50
C ILE A 70 -10.73 -6.48 2.27
N CYS A 71 -10.60 -7.80 2.43
CA CYS A 71 -10.49 -8.70 1.28
C CYS A 71 -11.83 -8.93 0.60
N ALA A 72 -11.82 -9.03 -0.73
CA ALA A 72 -13.00 -9.45 -1.47
C ALA A 72 -13.39 -10.89 -1.12
N PRO A 73 -14.70 -11.24 -1.15
CA PRO A 73 -15.15 -12.60 -0.96
C PRO A 73 -14.41 -13.59 -1.89
N GLY A 74 -14.03 -14.75 -1.35
CA GLY A 74 -13.29 -15.77 -2.11
C GLY A 74 -11.79 -15.50 -2.29
N ARG A 75 -11.24 -14.44 -1.67
CA ARG A 75 -9.80 -14.14 -1.66
C ARG A 75 -9.14 -14.51 -0.35
N GLY A 76 -8.01 -15.21 -0.44
CA GLY A 76 -7.07 -15.41 0.67
C GLY A 76 -6.15 -14.21 0.88
N GLY A 77 -5.04 -14.42 1.60
CA GLY A 77 -3.95 -13.44 1.73
C GLY A 77 -3.91 -12.65 3.04
N LEU A 78 -5.05 -12.37 3.70
CA LEU A 78 -5.02 -11.62 4.97
C LEU A 78 -4.25 -12.35 6.07
N LYS A 79 -4.36 -13.69 6.14
CA LYS A 79 -3.62 -14.48 7.14
C LYS A 79 -2.11 -14.30 6.99
N GLU A 80 -1.62 -14.38 5.74
CA GLU A 80 -0.21 -14.19 5.43
C GLU A 80 0.23 -12.75 5.74
N GLU A 81 -0.57 -11.75 5.34
CA GLU A 81 -0.28 -10.34 5.62
C GLU A 81 -0.27 -10.04 7.13
N ILE A 82 -1.19 -10.60 7.92
CA ILE A 82 -1.20 -10.49 9.38
C ILE A 82 0.11 -11.02 9.97
N GLU A 83 0.58 -12.16 9.48
CA GLU A 83 1.85 -12.74 9.92
C GLU A 83 3.04 -11.87 9.50
N VAL A 84 3.02 -11.24 8.32
CA VAL A 84 4.04 -10.25 7.92
C VAL A 84 4.06 -9.08 8.91
N TYR A 85 2.90 -8.47 9.21
CA TYR A 85 2.84 -7.37 10.17
C TYR A 85 3.34 -7.76 11.56
N LYS A 86 3.00 -8.97 12.03
CA LYS A 86 3.52 -9.50 13.31
C LYS A 86 5.05 -9.64 13.29
N THR A 87 5.62 -10.13 12.19
CA THR A 87 7.08 -10.28 12.02
C THR A 87 7.81 -8.95 11.90
N ILE A 88 7.26 -7.97 11.18
CA ILE A 88 7.82 -6.61 11.07
C ILE A 88 7.83 -5.92 12.44
N GLY A 89 6.75 -6.07 13.22
CA GLY A 89 6.57 -5.34 14.47
C GLY A 89 6.39 -3.84 14.26
N GLU A 90 6.87 -3.03 15.19
CA GLU A 90 6.80 -1.58 15.08
C GLU A 90 8.01 -1.01 14.34
N HIS A 91 7.75 -0.24 13.28
CA HIS A 91 8.77 0.47 12.54
C HIS A 91 8.16 1.68 11.81
N PRO A 92 8.80 2.87 11.83
CA PRO A 92 8.20 4.11 11.34
C PRO A 92 7.90 4.14 9.83
N ALA A 93 8.59 3.30 9.05
CA ALA A 93 8.38 3.19 7.61
C ALA A 93 7.25 2.21 7.22
N TYR A 94 6.56 1.59 8.19
CA TYR A 94 5.47 0.66 7.93
C TYR A 94 4.21 1.10 8.67
N SER A 95 3.06 0.61 8.22
CA SER A 95 1.84 0.66 9.02
C SER A 95 1.97 -0.27 10.24
N LYS A 96 1.12 -0.04 11.25
CA LYS A 96 1.01 -0.89 12.44
C LYS A 96 -0.31 -1.65 12.38
N LEU A 97 -0.26 -2.98 12.52
CA LEU A 97 -1.45 -3.79 12.72
C LEU A 97 -2.03 -3.53 14.11
N LEU A 98 -3.28 -3.06 14.15
CA LEU A 98 -3.99 -2.71 15.39
C LEU A 98 -5.04 -3.76 15.75
N TYR A 99 -5.67 -4.37 14.75
CA TYR A 99 -6.64 -5.44 14.92
C TYR A 99 -6.79 -6.24 13.63
N SER A 100 -7.24 -7.49 13.74
CA SER A 100 -7.54 -8.34 12.59
C SER A 100 -8.72 -9.26 12.87
N LYS A 101 -9.55 -9.48 11.86
CA LYS A 101 -10.66 -10.45 11.82
C LYS A 101 -10.57 -11.23 10.50
N ASN A 102 -11.37 -12.29 10.34
CA ASN A 102 -11.27 -13.22 9.21
C ASN A 102 -11.28 -12.57 7.81
N ASN A 103 -11.94 -11.43 7.64
CA ASN A 103 -12.14 -10.76 6.35
C ASN A 103 -11.57 -9.33 6.26
N TYR A 104 -10.99 -8.79 7.35
CA TYR A 104 -10.36 -7.48 7.33
C TYR A 104 -9.26 -7.31 8.39
N LEU A 105 -8.41 -6.31 8.17
CA LEU A 105 -7.43 -5.84 9.15
C LEU A 105 -7.53 -4.32 9.34
N ILE A 106 -7.31 -3.89 10.57
CA ILE A 106 -7.28 -2.48 10.98
C ILE A 106 -5.82 -2.08 11.19
N LEU A 107 -5.43 -1.02 10.51
CA LEU A 107 -4.08 -0.51 10.41
C LEU A 107 -4.01 0.92 10.91
N LYS A 108 -2.86 1.31 11.48
CA LYS A 108 -2.50 2.73 11.59
C LYS A 108 -2.42 3.31 10.18
N ARG A 109 -3.18 4.37 9.89
CA ARG A 109 -3.15 4.98 8.58
C ARG A 109 -1.84 5.72 8.35
N LEU A 110 -1.24 5.48 7.18
CA LEU A 110 -0.16 6.30 6.65
C LEU A 110 -0.76 7.48 5.89
N LYS A 111 -0.65 8.69 6.46
CA LYS A 111 -1.14 9.93 5.86
C LYS A 111 -0.06 10.53 4.96
N GLY A 112 -0.06 10.13 3.70
CA GLY A 112 0.96 10.58 2.75
C GLY A 112 0.49 10.57 1.30
N ILE A 113 1.46 10.62 0.39
CA ILE A 113 1.22 10.51 -1.04
C ILE A 113 2.10 9.39 -1.63
N THR A 114 1.53 8.53 -2.48
CA THR A 114 2.30 7.47 -3.14
C THR A 114 3.34 8.08 -4.08
N PHE A 115 4.42 7.38 -4.36
CA PHE A 115 5.39 7.87 -5.36
C PHE A 115 4.71 8.03 -6.72
N TYR A 116 3.80 7.13 -7.07
CA TYR A 116 2.99 7.21 -8.29
C TYR A 116 2.21 8.52 -8.38
N ASN A 117 1.47 8.88 -7.33
CA ASN A 117 0.72 10.14 -7.30
C ASN A 117 1.65 11.35 -7.16
N SER A 118 2.82 11.20 -6.54
CA SER A 118 3.82 12.26 -6.47
C SER A 118 4.33 12.61 -7.86
N LEU A 119 4.64 11.60 -8.68
CA LEU A 119 5.02 11.79 -10.09
C LEU A 119 3.92 12.49 -10.88
N ILE A 120 2.64 12.13 -10.67
CA ILE A 120 1.50 12.76 -11.34
C ILE A 120 1.34 14.22 -10.95
N LYS A 121 1.60 14.56 -9.69
CA LYS A 121 1.43 15.92 -9.15
C LYS A 121 2.69 16.78 -9.27
N GLY A 122 3.79 16.25 -9.80
CA GLY A 122 5.09 16.94 -9.82
C GLY A 122 5.73 17.12 -8.43
N ILE A 123 5.30 16.34 -7.42
CA ILE A 123 5.88 16.39 -6.08
C ILE A 123 7.23 15.66 -6.11
N LYS A 124 8.27 16.34 -5.65
CA LYS A 124 9.64 15.82 -5.63
C LYS A 124 9.78 14.60 -4.71
N ILE A 125 10.32 13.53 -5.27
CA ILE A 125 10.79 12.38 -4.51
C ILE A 125 12.28 12.59 -4.26
N HIS A 126 12.66 12.99 -3.05
CA HIS A 126 14.05 13.27 -2.70
C HIS A 126 14.87 11.99 -2.48
N LYS A 127 16.20 12.06 -2.68
CA LYS A 127 17.11 10.91 -2.53
C LYS A 127 17.05 10.28 -1.13
N HIS A 128 16.86 11.07 -0.08
CA HIS A 128 16.74 10.53 1.29
C HIS A 128 15.48 9.69 1.48
N ILE A 129 14.39 9.99 0.76
CA ILE A 129 13.15 9.21 0.78
C ILE A 129 13.39 7.83 0.15
N ILE A 130 14.16 7.76 -0.94
CA ILE A 130 14.58 6.46 -1.53
C ILE A 130 15.41 5.65 -0.52
N LYS A 131 16.32 6.32 0.21
CA LYS A 131 17.14 5.69 1.25
C LYS A 131 16.30 5.17 2.41
N ASP A 132 15.24 5.88 2.80
CA ASP A 132 14.31 5.42 3.84
C ASP A 132 13.60 4.13 3.44
N ILE A 133 13.16 4.02 2.17
CA ILE A 133 12.61 2.77 1.64
C ILE A 133 13.67 1.67 1.67
N ASP A 134 14.88 1.92 1.18
CA ASP A 134 15.96 0.92 1.21
C ASP A 134 16.24 0.39 2.63
N ASN A 135 16.29 1.29 3.61
CA ASN A 135 16.46 0.93 5.02
C ASN A 135 15.29 0.10 5.55
N ALA A 136 14.05 0.45 5.19
CA ALA A 136 12.87 -0.31 5.57
C ALA A 136 12.92 -1.74 4.99
N LEU A 137 13.21 -1.88 3.69
CA LEU A 137 13.30 -3.19 3.06
C LEU A 137 14.42 -4.04 3.67
N GLU A 138 15.55 -3.42 4.02
CA GLU A 138 16.63 -4.11 4.70
C GLU A 138 16.26 -4.55 6.12
N TYR A 139 15.50 -3.72 6.85
CA TYR A 139 14.92 -4.11 8.13
C TYR A 139 14.00 -5.34 7.97
N ALA A 140 13.13 -5.36 6.97
CA ALA A 140 12.27 -6.52 6.70
C ALA A 140 13.09 -7.80 6.42
N ARG A 141 14.18 -7.71 5.64
CA ARG A 141 15.10 -8.86 5.42
C ARG A 141 15.71 -9.38 6.70
N LYS A 142 16.17 -8.48 7.58
CA LYS A 142 16.72 -8.85 8.90
C LYS A 142 15.69 -9.52 9.80
N LYS A 143 14.40 -9.29 9.57
CA LYS A 143 13.29 -9.99 10.24
C LYS A 143 12.90 -11.32 9.60
N GLY A 144 13.63 -11.78 8.58
CA GLY A 144 13.36 -13.04 7.88
C GLY A 144 12.27 -12.95 6.82
N LEU A 145 11.90 -11.75 6.39
CA LEU A 145 10.95 -11.52 5.30
C LEU A 145 11.69 -11.28 3.98
N ASN A 146 10.98 -11.45 2.86
CA ASN A 146 11.50 -11.16 1.53
C ASN A 146 10.69 -10.03 0.90
N PRO A 147 11.19 -8.78 0.88
CA PRO A 147 10.52 -7.68 0.21
C PRO A 147 10.11 -8.01 -1.22
N HIS A 148 8.81 -8.13 -1.43
CA HIS A 148 8.19 -8.47 -2.71
C HIS A 148 7.13 -7.42 -3.04
N ASP A 149 6.84 -7.28 -4.32
CA ASP A 149 5.89 -6.32 -4.86
C ASP A 149 6.10 -4.83 -4.46
N VAL A 150 7.35 -4.40 -4.40
CA VAL A 150 7.66 -3.01 -4.03
C VAL A 150 7.85 -2.14 -5.27
N HIS A 151 6.87 -1.28 -5.56
CA HIS A 151 6.88 -0.29 -6.65
C HIS A 151 6.24 1.04 -6.22
N ALA A 152 6.24 2.03 -7.13
CA ALA A 152 5.76 3.38 -6.89
C ALA A 152 4.32 3.53 -6.33
N LYS A 153 3.46 2.51 -6.41
CA LYS A 153 2.12 2.55 -5.79
C LYS A 153 2.11 2.01 -4.36
N ASN A 154 3.07 1.15 -4.01
CA ASN A 154 3.18 0.49 -2.71
C ASN A 154 4.21 1.18 -1.79
N VAL A 155 4.73 2.35 -2.20
CA VAL A 155 5.57 3.22 -1.38
C VAL A 155 5.05 4.65 -1.40
N MET A 156 5.21 5.36 -0.27
CA MET A 156 4.68 6.70 -0.02
C MET A 156 5.73 7.63 0.58
N ILE A 157 5.50 8.92 0.37
CA ILE A 157 6.08 10.01 1.16
C ILE A 157 5.11 10.32 2.29
N VAL A 158 5.56 10.12 3.53
CA VAL A 158 4.80 10.42 4.75
C VAL A 158 5.68 11.32 5.61
N ASN A 159 5.24 12.55 5.90
CA ASN A 159 6.00 13.52 6.68
C ASN A 159 7.48 13.67 6.21
N ASN A 160 7.70 13.78 4.89
CA ASN A 160 9.03 13.85 4.26
C ASN A 160 9.94 12.61 4.50
N ARG A 161 9.36 11.46 4.86
CA ARG A 161 10.03 10.17 5.02
C ARG A 161 9.47 9.15 4.05
N GLY A 162 10.28 8.17 3.65
CA GLY A 162 9.81 7.02 2.86
C GLY A 162 9.10 5.99 3.73
N ALA A 163 7.91 5.54 3.30
CA ALA A 163 7.17 4.45 3.92
C ALA A 163 6.71 3.42 2.89
N VAL A 164 6.66 2.15 3.28
CA VAL A 164 6.11 1.03 2.50
C VAL A 164 4.68 0.79 2.98
N VAL A 165 3.76 0.78 2.02
CA VAL A 165 2.31 0.83 2.27
C VAL A 165 1.69 -0.55 2.21
N ASP A 166 2.11 -1.34 1.22
CA ASP A 166 1.64 -2.70 1.04
C ASP A 166 2.82 -3.66 1.22
N ILE A 167 2.59 -4.64 2.09
CA ILE A 167 3.56 -5.66 2.48
C ILE A 167 2.96 -7.07 2.39
N SER A 168 1.79 -7.23 1.75
CA SER A 168 1.09 -8.51 1.65
C SER A 168 1.98 -9.64 1.13
N ASP A 169 2.85 -9.32 0.17
CA ASP A 169 3.64 -10.30 -0.57
C ASP A 169 4.99 -10.62 0.07
N PHE A 170 5.31 -10.04 1.24
CA PHE A 170 6.65 -10.14 1.83
C PHE A 170 7.05 -11.56 2.31
N LYS A 171 6.14 -12.53 2.18
CA LYS A 171 6.40 -13.97 2.40
C LYS A 171 6.71 -14.76 1.14
N HIS A 172 6.47 -14.19 -0.04
CA HIS A 172 6.82 -14.84 -1.30
C HIS A 172 8.33 -15.08 -1.34
N LYS A 173 8.74 -16.23 -1.88
CA LYS A 173 10.14 -16.65 -1.86
C LYS A 173 10.88 -16.22 -3.12
N GLU A 174 10.16 -15.89 -4.19
CA GLU A 174 10.76 -15.47 -5.44
C GLU A 174 11.45 -14.11 -5.31
N TYR A 175 12.49 -13.91 -6.11
CA TYR A 175 13.14 -12.62 -6.20
C TYR A 175 12.26 -11.59 -6.93
N CYS A 176 12.00 -10.46 -6.28
CA CYS A 176 11.26 -9.34 -6.89
C CYS A 176 12.20 -8.25 -7.40
N SER A 177 12.25 -8.05 -8.72
CA SER A 177 13.11 -7.01 -9.33
C SER A 177 12.51 -5.60 -9.32
N LEU A 178 11.23 -5.44 -8.95
CA LEU A 178 10.53 -4.17 -9.13
C LEU A 178 11.21 -2.96 -8.49
N TRP A 179 11.58 -3.07 -7.22
CA TRP A 179 12.15 -1.94 -6.50
C TRP A 179 13.52 -1.56 -7.05
N HIS A 180 14.31 -2.57 -7.43
CA HIS A 180 15.58 -2.35 -8.10
C HIS A 180 15.39 -1.59 -9.43
N ASP A 181 14.42 -2.01 -10.25
CA ASP A 181 14.15 -1.39 -11.53
C ASP A 181 13.56 0.03 -11.38
N PHE A 182 12.70 0.25 -10.38
CA PHE A 182 12.23 1.58 -10.01
C PHE A 182 13.41 2.49 -9.63
N LYS A 183 14.32 2.05 -8.76
CA LYS A 183 15.51 2.84 -8.37
C LYS A 183 16.40 3.14 -9.58
N LYS A 184 16.59 2.17 -10.47
CA LYS A 184 17.37 2.37 -11.70
C LYS A 184 16.74 3.46 -12.56
N ALA A 185 15.43 3.43 -12.80
CA ALA A 185 14.72 4.49 -13.52
C ALA A 185 14.77 5.83 -12.79
N TYR A 186 14.65 5.82 -11.45
CA TYR A 186 14.73 7.01 -10.63
C TYR A 186 16.08 7.73 -10.80
N TYR A 187 17.20 7.02 -10.66
CA TYR A 187 18.52 7.63 -10.76
C TYR A 187 18.93 7.96 -12.19
N LYS A 188 18.53 7.13 -13.17
CA LYS A 188 18.96 7.31 -14.58
C LYS A 188 18.08 8.26 -15.38
N LEU A 189 16.80 8.39 -15.03
CA LEU A 189 15.82 9.18 -15.82
C LEU A 189 15.22 10.30 -14.98
N TYR A 190 14.64 9.98 -13.83
CA TYR A 190 13.90 10.97 -13.04
C TYR A 190 14.81 12.08 -12.50
N ILE A 191 15.92 11.75 -11.83
CA ILE A 191 16.87 12.74 -11.29
C ILE A 191 17.42 13.69 -12.35
N PRO A 192 17.95 13.22 -13.50
CA PRO A 192 18.52 14.13 -14.48
C PRO A 192 17.49 14.94 -15.27
N LEU A 193 16.31 14.38 -15.56
CA LEU A 193 15.35 14.96 -16.52
C LEU A 193 14.13 15.61 -15.86
N VAL A 194 13.55 14.96 -14.85
CA VAL A 194 12.24 15.36 -14.29
C VAL A 194 12.41 16.16 -13.00
N TYR A 195 13.30 15.72 -12.12
CA TYR A 195 13.48 16.29 -10.79
C TYR A 195 13.89 17.77 -10.81
N LYS A 196 14.62 18.21 -11.84
CA LYS A 196 15.07 19.60 -11.98
C LYS A 196 13.96 20.55 -12.45
N LEU A 197 12.95 20.01 -13.15
CA LEU A 197 11.95 20.82 -13.86
C LEU A 197 10.60 20.86 -13.14
N ASP A 198 10.44 20.11 -12.05
CA ASP A 198 9.17 19.99 -11.30
C ASP A 198 7.96 19.64 -12.17
N ILE A 199 8.20 18.94 -13.29
CA ILE A 199 7.18 18.62 -14.29
C ILE A 199 6.29 17.49 -13.77
N PRO A 200 4.97 17.72 -13.63
CA PRO A 200 4.00 16.66 -13.40
C PRO A 200 3.99 15.69 -14.59
N ILE A 201 4.05 14.39 -14.31
CA ILE A 201 3.99 13.36 -15.36
C ILE A 201 2.53 12.95 -15.56
N PRO A 202 1.92 13.17 -16.75
CA PRO A 202 0.54 12.79 -16.99
C PRO A 202 0.28 11.29 -16.71
N ASN A 203 -0.89 10.97 -16.14
CA ASN A 203 -1.23 9.60 -15.74
C ASN A 203 -1.10 8.59 -16.91
N PHE A 204 -1.50 8.98 -18.12
CA PHE A 204 -1.44 8.10 -19.30
C PHE A 204 0.00 7.69 -19.66
N VAL A 205 0.99 8.54 -19.36
CA VAL A 205 2.42 8.25 -19.58
C VAL A 205 2.87 7.17 -18.61
N LEU A 206 2.60 7.35 -17.31
CA LEU A 206 2.93 6.36 -16.29
C LEU A 206 2.22 5.02 -16.53
N ASP A 207 0.96 5.05 -16.95
CA ASP A 207 0.22 3.84 -17.31
C ASP A 207 0.80 3.14 -18.55
N THR A 208 1.30 3.91 -19.51
CA THR A 208 1.99 3.35 -20.69
C THR A 208 3.31 2.69 -20.30
N ILE A 209 4.14 3.37 -19.50
CA ILE A 209 5.38 2.80 -18.96
C ILE A 209 5.09 1.52 -18.20
N ARG A 210 4.05 1.51 -17.33
CA ARG A 210 3.61 0.32 -16.59
C ARG A 210 3.26 -0.83 -17.54
N ARG A 211 2.47 -0.59 -18.58
CA ARG A 211 2.08 -1.62 -19.56
C ARG A 211 3.29 -2.15 -20.33
N MET A 212 4.18 -1.28 -20.78
CA MET A 212 5.40 -1.67 -21.50
C MET A 212 6.34 -2.49 -20.62
N TYR A 213 6.53 -2.06 -19.37
CA TYR A 213 7.35 -2.77 -18.41
C TYR A 213 6.80 -4.15 -18.08
N LYS A 214 5.47 -4.27 -17.91
CA LYS A 214 4.80 -5.57 -17.75
C LYS A 214 5.03 -6.49 -18.96
N ARG A 215 4.96 -5.97 -20.19
CA ARG A 215 5.25 -6.74 -21.41
C ARG A 215 6.71 -7.17 -21.49
N TYR A 216 7.65 -6.28 -21.16
CA TYR A 216 9.09 -6.55 -21.18
C TYR A 216 9.51 -7.64 -20.21
N LYS A 217 8.94 -7.66 -18.99
CA LYS A 217 9.19 -8.73 -18.01
C LYS A 217 8.54 -10.07 -18.40
N GLY A 218 7.86 -10.13 -19.55
CA GLY A 218 7.05 -11.25 -19.99
C GLY A 218 5.82 -11.42 -19.09
N PHE A 219 4.82 -12.16 -19.57
CA PHE A 219 3.73 -12.70 -18.74
C PHE A 219 4.23 -13.72 -17.68
N SER A 220 5.46 -13.57 -17.17
CA SER A 220 5.97 -14.30 -16.03
C SER A 220 5.28 -13.75 -14.79
N LYS A 221 4.25 -14.46 -14.31
CA LYS A 221 3.87 -14.75 -12.90
C LYS A 221 4.00 -13.69 -11.77
N TYR A 222 4.44 -12.48 -12.02
CA TYR A 222 4.76 -11.49 -10.99
C TYR A 222 3.63 -10.49 -10.74
N TYR A 223 2.60 -10.46 -11.58
CA TYR A 223 1.47 -9.51 -11.47
C TYR A 223 0.10 -10.08 -11.86
N ALA A 224 -0.01 -11.40 -11.94
CA ALA A 224 -1.26 -12.09 -12.19
C ALA A 224 -1.36 -13.27 -11.22
N LYS A 225 -1.94 -12.98 -10.07
CA LYS A 225 -2.91 -13.81 -9.36
C LYS A 225 -3.77 -12.91 -8.50
#